data_AF-A0A3D5JCG2-F1
#
_entry.id   AF-A0A3D5JCG2-F1
#
_cell.length_a   1.000
_cell.length_b   1.000
_cell.length_c   1.000
_cell.angle_alpha   90.00
_cell.angle_beta   90.00
_cell.angle_gamma   90.00
#
_symmetry.space_group_name_H-M   'P 1'
#
loop_
_entity.id
_entity.type
_entity.pdbx_description
1 polymer ?
#
loop_
_entity_poly.entity_id
_entity_poly.type
_entity_poly.pdbx_seq_one_letter_code
_entity_poly.pdbx_strand_id
1 'polypeptide(L)'
;MSATELEFADITDFILRITKRIWEERHVEDIRKYYTADCRVETPAGITSNVEAVIQSTLETLNQFPDRQLLGEDVIWSEDQPDYFYSSHRIFSTMTHLGEGNFGKRTGEKIGVRTIADCAVYKNQIYDEWLVRDHAAILSDIGLLLQDFALTLVEARSEMGQKPIHFHSLENRPNADGLHLSDRDSAQHYLWGYRNLFDESAFGWVTESYDRAAQICAPGGVTLQGWDMITDFWLGLRASLGQVKFTADHLIHREDPREPERLALRWTVTGQHEGRGRYGEPRG
;
A
#
# COMPACT_ATOMS: atom_id res chain seq x y z
N MET A 1 28.91 15.58 -26.51
CA MET A 1 27.49 15.39 -26.16
C MET A 1 27.20 16.36 -25.02
N SER A 2 26.31 17.33 -25.22
CA SER A 2 25.93 18.29 -24.18
C SER A 2 25.15 17.57 -23.09
N ALA A 3 25.40 17.92 -21.82
CA ALA A 3 24.66 17.43 -20.68
C ALA A 3 23.17 17.80 -20.82
N THR A 4 22.36 16.89 -21.36
CA THR A 4 20.93 16.86 -21.05
C THR A 4 20.84 16.59 -19.56
N GLU A 5 20.42 17.61 -18.81
CA GLU A 5 20.09 17.51 -17.39
C GLU A 5 19.20 16.28 -17.18
N LEU A 6 19.62 15.36 -16.31
CA LEU A 6 18.75 14.29 -15.85
C LEU A 6 17.52 14.96 -15.21
N GLU A 7 16.32 14.62 -15.70
CA GLU A 7 15.06 15.22 -15.21
C GLU A 7 14.87 15.02 -13.70
N PHE A 8 15.46 13.96 -13.15
CA PHE A 8 15.36 13.55 -11.75
C PHE A 8 16.75 13.27 -11.19
N ALA A 9 16.97 13.65 -9.93
CA ALA A 9 18.25 13.40 -9.25
C ALA A 9 18.45 11.91 -8.90
N ASP A 10 17.39 11.26 -8.44
CA ASP A 10 17.35 9.83 -8.07
C ASP A 10 15.89 9.32 -8.10
N ILE A 11 15.67 8.07 -7.66
CA ILE A 11 14.33 7.45 -7.60
C ILE A 11 13.40 8.15 -6.60
N THR A 12 13.93 8.70 -5.51
CA THR A 12 13.11 9.44 -4.54
C THR A 12 12.58 10.72 -5.17
N ASP A 13 13.45 11.48 -5.85
CA ASP A 13 13.08 12.68 -6.59
C ASP A 13 12.11 12.36 -7.74
N PHE A 14 12.34 11.27 -8.47
CA PHE A 14 11.42 10.77 -9.50
C PHE A 14 10.00 10.56 -8.94
N ILE A 15 9.86 9.71 -7.93
CA ILE A 15 8.56 9.39 -7.33
C ILE A 15 7.86 10.66 -6.82
N LEU A 16 8.53 11.45 -5.98
CA LEU A 16 7.90 12.63 -5.37
C LEU A 16 7.47 13.68 -6.40
N ARG A 17 8.29 13.92 -7.44
CA ARG A 17 7.97 14.92 -8.47
C ARG A 17 6.85 14.46 -9.39
N ILE A 18 6.86 13.21 -9.87
CA ILE A 18 5.77 12.75 -10.75
C ILE A 18 4.45 12.68 -9.98
N THR A 19 4.47 12.24 -8.71
CA THR A 19 3.28 12.20 -7.87
C THR A 19 2.69 13.60 -7.72
N LYS A 20 3.51 14.60 -7.38
CA LYS A 20 3.04 15.99 -7.26
C LYS A 20 2.50 16.54 -8.60
N ARG A 21 3.22 16.33 -9.71
CA ARG A 21 2.80 16.81 -11.04
C ARG A 21 1.44 16.25 -11.45
N ILE A 22 1.29 14.92 -11.37
CA ILE A 22 0.06 14.23 -11.76
C ILE A 22 -1.09 14.64 -10.86
N TRP A 23 -0.88 14.55 -9.54
CA TRP A 23 -1.98 14.65 -8.59
C TRP A 23 -2.25 16.07 -8.15
N GLU A 24 -1.25 16.88 -7.80
CA GLU A 24 -1.42 18.22 -7.23
C GLU A 24 -1.43 19.33 -8.27
N GLU A 25 -0.68 19.17 -9.37
CA GLU A 25 -0.60 20.13 -10.48
C GLU A 25 -1.56 19.77 -11.63
N ARG A 26 -2.29 18.64 -11.50
CA ARG A 26 -3.32 18.15 -12.44
C ARG A 26 -2.77 17.83 -13.84
N HIS A 27 -1.48 17.52 -13.95
CA HIS A 27 -0.88 17.01 -15.18
C HIS A 27 -1.19 15.51 -15.35
N VAL A 28 -2.48 15.14 -15.40
CA VAL A 28 -2.91 13.72 -15.42
C VAL A 28 -2.40 12.99 -16.67
N GLU A 29 -2.27 13.67 -17.79
CA GLU A 29 -1.71 13.09 -19.03
C GLU A 29 -0.24 12.66 -18.89
N ASP A 30 0.51 13.19 -17.90
CA ASP A 30 1.88 12.76 -17.61
C ASP A 30 1.93 11.28 -17.19
N ILE A 31 0.81 10.68 -16.77
CA ILE A 31 0.74 9.23 -16.53
C ILE A 31 1.20 8.47 -17.78
N ARG A 32 0.88 8.93 -19.00
CA ARG A 32 1.34 8.27 -20.25
C ARG A 32 2.85 8.34 -20.46
N LYS A 33 3.51 9.29 -19.82
CA LYS A 33 4.96 9.48 -19.89
C LYS A 33 5.67 8.59 -18.85
N TYR A 34 5.11 8.47 -17.66
CA TYR A 34 5.75 7.82 -16.51
C TYR A 34 5.20 6.44 -16.17
N TYR A 35 4.19 5.96 -16.88
CA TYR A 35 3.66 4.61 -16.76
C TYR A 35 3.74 3.92 -18.12
N THR A 36 4.10 2.65 -18.16
CA THR A 36 4.03 1.87 -19.40
C THR A 36 2.57 1.72 -19.83
N ALA A 37 2.32 1.56 -21.13
CA ALA A 37 0.97 1.45 -21.67
C ALA A 37 0.20 0.26 -21.08
N ASP A 38 0.92 -0.82 -20.76
CA ASP A 38 0.45 -2.06 -20.15
C ASP A 38 0.65 -2.12 -18.63
N CYS A 39 0.96 -0.98 -17.99
CA CYS A 39 1.27 -0.93 -16.56
C CYS A 39 0.17 -1.61 -15.76
N ARG A 40 0.59 -2.58 -14.96
CA ARG A 40 -0.26 -3.29 -14.04
C ARG A 40 -0.38 -2.49 -12.74
N VAL A 41 -1.60 -2.25 -12.28
CA VAL A 41 -1.87 -1.60 -10.99
C VAL A 41 -2.78 -2.50 -10.18
N GLU A 42 -2.27 -2.99 -9.05
CA GLU A 42 -2.96 -3.85 -8.12
C GLU A 42 -3.43 -3.05 -6.90
N THR A 43 -4.73 -3.08 -6.64
CA THR A 43 -5.34 -2.45 -5.46
C THR A 43 -6.26 -3.44 -4.74
N PRO A 44 -6.62 -3.19 -3.47
CA PRO A 44 -7.68 -3.95 -2.81
C PRO A 44 -9.01 -3.99 -3.57
N ALA A 45 -9.28 -2.99 -4.44
CA ALA A 45 -10.51 -2.88 -5.22
C ALA A 45 -10.46 -3.63 -6.57
N GLY A 46 -9.27 -4.03 -7.04
CA GLY A 46 -9.12 -4.69 -8.33
C GLY A 46 -7.75 -4.46 -8.96
N ILE A 47 -7.57 -5.08 -10.13
CA ILE A 47 -6.35 -5.04 -10.90
C ILE A 47 -6.66 -4.42 -12.26
N THR A 48 -5.87 -3.44 -12.66
CA THR A 48 -5.89 -2.86 -14.00
C THR A 48 -4.57 -3.17 -14.71
N SER A 49 -4.58 -3.31 -16.03
CA SER A 49 -3.37 -3.56 -16.83
C SER A 49 -3.37 -2.71 -18.11
N ASN A 50 -3.81 -1.47 -17.96
CA ASN A 50 -3.94 -0.50 -19.04
C ASN A 50 -3.82 0.91 -18.44
N VAL A 51 -2.91 1.72 -18.99
CA VAL A 51 -2.66 3.10 -18.57
C VAL A 51 -3.93 3.99 -18.62
N GLU A 52 -4.86 3.73 -19.54
CA GLU A 52 -6.12 4.49 -19.60
C GLU A 52 -6.97 4.29 -18.35
N ALA A 53 -6.98 3.08 -17.79
CA ALA A 53 -7.71 2.79 -16.56
C ALA A 53 -7.08 3.52 -15.36
N VAL A 54 -5.74 3.65 -15.35
CA VAL A 54 -5.01 4.41 -14.32
C VAL A 54 -5.37 5.90 -14.40
N ILE A 55 -5.43 6.46 -15.60
CA ILE A 55 -5.84 7.85 -15.82
C ILE A 55 -7.29 8.07 -15.37
N GLN A 56 -8.20 7.20 -15.77
CA GLN A 56 -9.60 7.29 -15.39
C GLN A 56 -9.78 7.22 -13.86
N SER A 57 -9.10 6.29 -13.19
CA SER A 57 -9.14 6.18 -11.72
C SER A 57 -8.55 7.40 -11.02
N THR A 58 -7.50 8.00 -11.61
CA THR A 58 -6.90 9.25 -11.12
C THR A 58 -7.90 10.40 -11.21
N LEU A 59 -8.57 10.56 -12.36
CA LEU A 59 -9.61 11.57 -12.56
C LEU A 59 -10.79 11.40 -11.61
N GLU A 60 -11.26 10.17 -11.39
CA GLU A 60 -12.33 9.87 -10.44
C GLU A 60 -11.95 10.20 -8.99
N THR A 61 -10.70 9.93 -8.63
CA THR A 61 -10.17 10.28 -7.31
C THR A 61 -10.07 11.80 -7.15
N LEU A 62 -9.57 12.51 -8.17
CA LEU A 62 -9.50 13.98 -8.18
C LEU A 62 -10.88 14.64 -8.18
N ASN A 63 -11.89 14.02 -8.79
CA ASN A 63 -13.27 14.48 -8.70
C ASN A 63 -13.78 14.40 -7.25
N GLN A 64 -13.57 13.27 -6.57
CA GLN A 64 -14.00 13.07 -5.18
C GLN A 64 -13.24 14.00 -4.21
N PHE A 65 -11.95 14.22 -4.47
CA PHE A 65 -11.02 14.91 -3.59
C PHE A 65 -10.22 15.98 -4.35
N PRO A 66 -10.87 17.07 -4.80
CA PRO A 66 -10.28 18.05 -5.72
C PRO A 66 -9.21 18.95 -5.08
N ASP A 67 -9.01 18.90 -3.75
CA ASP A 67 -7.98 19.60 -3.01
C ASP A 67 -6.90 18.66 -2.43
N ARG A 68 -6.88 17.39 -2.88
CA ARG A 68 -5.98 16.37 -2.37
C ARG A 68 -4.50 16.76 -2.54
N GLN A 69 -3.76 16.63 -1.44
CA GLN A 69 -2.29 16.70 -1.41
C GLN A 69 -1.71 15.32 -1.05
N LEU A 70 -0.49 15.04 -1.50
CA LEU A 70 0.21 13.77 -1.28
C LEU A 70 1.58 14.03 -0.67
N LEU A 71 1.62 14.12 0.66
CA LEU A 71 2.84 14.40 1.40
C LEU A 71 3.65 13.10 1.52
N GLY A 72 4.77 13.00 0.80
CA GLY A 72 5.69 11.87 0.91
C GLY A 72 6.33 11.82 2.29
N GLU A 73 5.95 10.85 3.12
CA GLU A 73 6.55 10.60 4.42
C GLU A 73 7.91 9.88 4.27
N ASP A 74 8.02 8.96 3.31
CA ASP A 74 9.25 8.21 3.01
C ASP A 74 9.21 7.59 1.61
N VAL A 75 10.38 7.40 0.98
CA VAL A 75 10.56 6.64 -0.27
C VAL A 75 11.76 5.72 -0.10
N ILE A 76 11.48 4.45 0.15
CA ILE A 76 12.51 3.41 0.31
C ILE A 76 12.63 2.69 -1.01
N TRP A 77 13.82 2.63 -1.59
CA TRP A 77 14.02 2.02 -2.90
C TRP A 77 15.34 1.23 -2.99
N SER A 78 15.34 0.22 -3.87
CA SER A 78 16.50 -0.57 -4.28
C SER A 78 16.67 -0.54 -5.80
N GLU A 79 17.90 -0.76 -6.26
CA GLU A 79 18.20 -1.14 -7.64
C GLU A 79 18.40 -2.65 -7.65
N ASP A 80 17.39 -3.39 -8.12
CA ASP A 80 17.38 -4.85 -8.06
C ASP A 80 18.20 -5.45 -9.24
N GLN A 81 18.28 -4.73 -10.35
CA GLN A 81 19.17 -4.97 -11.49
C GLN A 81 19.57 -3.62 -12.12
N PRO A 82 20.64 -3.53 -12.93
CA PRO A 82 21.02 -2.27 -13.58
C PRO A 82 19.85 -1.61 -14.30
N ASP A 83 19.53 -0.36 -13.94
CA ASP A 83 18.39 0.44 -14.42
C ASP A 83 16.98 -0.04 -14.02
N TYR A 84 16.86 -1.15 -13.26
CA TYR A 84 15.60 -1.67 -12.72
C TYR A 84 15.53 -1.37 -11.23
N PHE A 85 14.59 -0.52 -10.87
CA PHE A 85 14.39 -0.07 -9.51
C PHE A 85 13.07 -0.56 -8.96
N TYR A 86 13.05 -0.79 -7.66
CA TYR A 86 11.83 -1.01 -6.92
C TYR A 86 11.75 0.06 -5.84
N SER A 87 10.60 0.71 -5.72
CA SER A 87 10.34 1.71 -4.69
C SER A 87 9.12 1.30 -3.87
N SER A 88 9.15 1.58 -2.58
CA SER A 88 8.02 1.54 -1.67
C SER A 88 7.93 2.90 -1.00
N HIS A 89 6.84 3.61 -1.23
CA HIS A 89 6.68 4.97 -0.74
C HIS A 89 5.45 5.10 0.14
N ARG A 90 5.66 5.72 1.31
CA ARG A 90 4.59 6.00 2.27
C ARG A 90 4.17 7.45 2.12
N ILE A 91 2.88 7.66 1.89
CA ILE A 91 2.29 8.97 1.62
C ILE A 91 1.21 9.25 2.66
N PHE A 92 1.23 10.45 3.24
CA PHE A 92 0.11 10.99 3.99
C PHE A 92 -0.66 11.98 3.10
N SER A 93 -1.91 11.66 2.80
CA SER A 93 -2.78 12.52 2.01
C SER A 93 -3.73 13.34 2.89
N THR A 94 -3.80 14.64 2.62
CA THR A 94 -4.83 15.54 3.15
C THR A 94 -5.79 15.92 2.05
N MET A 95 -7.10 15.87 2.31
CA MET A 95 -8.12 16.22 1.32
C MET A 95 -9.47 16.53 1.97
N THR A 96 -10.41 17.03 1.18
CA THR A 96 -11.81 17.24 1.57
C THR A 96 -12.74 16.47 0.64
N HIS A 97 -13.75 15.78 1.19
CA HIS A 97 -14.73 15.04 0.40
C HIS A 97 -15.75 15.98 -0.26
N LEU A 98 -15.38 16.53 -1.42
CA LEU A 98 -16.14 17.58 -2.11
C LEU A 98 -16.89 17.08 -3.35
N GLY A 99 -16.46 15.97 -3.94
CA GLY A 99 -17.14 15.34 -5.06
C GLY A 99 -17.89 14.08 -4.65
N GLU A 100 -18.75 13.61 -5.55
CA GLU A 100 -19.41 12.31 -5.42
C GLU A 100 -18.56 11.22 -6.08
N GLY A 101 -18.71 9.97 -5.62
CA GLY A 101 -18.04 8.83 -6.23
C GLY A 101 -18.13 7.57 -5.38
N ASN A 102 -17.03 6.84 -5.28
CA ASN A 102 -16.94 5.55 -4.60
C ASN A 102 -17.29 5.62 -3.10
N PHE A 103 -17.14 6.79 -2.48
CA PHE A 103 -17.51 7.05 -1.09
C PHE A 103 -18.90 7.68 -0.91
N GLY A 104 -19.72 7.65 -1.97
CA GLY A 104 -21.08 8.18 -1.95
C GLY A 104 -21.14 9.68 -2.23
N LYS A 105 -22.08 10.36 -1.56
CA LYS A 105 -22.30 11.80 -1.73
C LYS A 105 -21.24 12.60 -0.98
N ARG A 106 -20.90 13.78 -1.51
CA ARG A 106 -20.00 14.72 -0.85
C ARG A 106 -20.45 15.01 0.59
N THR A 107 -19.53 14.92 1.55
CA THR A 107 -19.80 15.22 2.97
C THR A 107 -19.24 16.57 3.40
N GLY A 108 -18.22 17.09 2.70
CA GLY A 108 -17.50 18.30 3.09
C GLY A 108 -16.50 18.10 4.23
N GLU A 109 -16.35 16.86 4.72
CA GLU A 109 -15.43 16.52 5.79
C GLU A 109 -13.97 16.52 5.30
N LYS A 110 -13.07 16.91 6.20
CA LYS A 110 -11.63 16.83 5.98
C LYS A 110 -11.13 15.43 6.33
N ILE A 111 -10.26 14.90 5.50
CA ILE A 111 -9.75 13.55 5.58
C ILE A 111 -8.22 13.57 5.68
N GLY A 112 -7.67 12.73 6.56
CA GLY A 112 -6.25 12.42 6.64
C GLY A 112 -6.00 10.93 6.50
N VAL A 113 -5.31 10.50 5.44
CA VAL A 113 -5.16 9.07 5.14
C VAL A 113 -3.75 8.70 4.71
N ARG A 114 -3.28 7.51 5.12
CA ARG A 114 -2.04 6.94 4.61
C ARG A 114 -2.27 6.06 3.39
N THR A 115 -1.31 6.13 2.48
CA THR A 115 -1.21 5.28 1.30
C THR A 115 0.20 4.71 1.25
N ILE A 116 0.32 3.43 0.92
CA ILE A 116 1.59 2.83 0.52
C ILE A 116 1.45 2.44 -0.94
N ALA A 117 2.38 2.89 -1.77
CA ALA A 117 2.52 2.36 -3.11
C ALA A 117 3.92 1.81 -3.34
N ASP A 118 3.93 0.61 -3.92
CA ASP A 118 5.12 -0.08 -4.34
C ASP A 118 5.17 -0.06 -5.86
N CYS A 119 6.23 0.48 -6.45
CA CYS A 119 6.37 0.64 -7.89
C CYS A 119 7.65 -0.03 -8.39
N ALA A 120 7.51 -0.85 -9.43
CA ALA A 120 8.62 -1.35 -10.23
C ALA A 120 8.86 -0.38 -11.39
N VAL A 121 10.10 0.09 -11.52
CA VAL A 121 10.48 1.21 -12.38
C VAL A 121 11.63 0.80 -13.30
N TYR A 122 11.48 1.09 -14.59
CA TYR A 122 12.54 0.94 -15.58
C TYR A 122 12.59 2.20 -16.45
N LYS A 123 13.77 2.82 -16.57
CA LYS A 123 13.97 4.05 -17.38
C LYS A 123 12.92 5.14 -17.14
N ASN A 124 12.67 5.45 -15.86
CA ASN A 124 11.67 6.45 -15.43
C ASN A 124 10.23 6.15 -15.89
N GLN A 125 9.89 4.87 -16.10
CA GLN A 125 8.52 4.41 -16.28
C GLN A 125 8.19 3.32 -15.26
N ILE A 126 7.05 3.50 -14.60
CA ILE A 126 6.41 2.50 -13.74
C ILE A 126 5.75 1.47 -14.66
N TYR A 127 6.10 0.20 -14.50
CA TYR A 127 5.50 -0.89 -15.27
C TYR A 127 4.65 -1.83 -14.41
N ASP A 128 4.80 -1.77 -13.08
CA ASP A 128 3.98 -2.49 -12.12
C ASP A 128 3.84 -1.66 -10.85
N GLU A 129 2.63 -1.60 -10.29
CA GLU A 129 2.30 -0.84 -9.09
C GLU A 129 1.37 -1.65 -8.17
N TRP A 130 1.67 -1.66 -6.88
CA TRP A 130 0.77 -2.15 -5.84
C TRP A 130 0.42 -0.99 -4.93
N LEU A 131 -0.86 -0.71 -4.77
CA LEU A 131 -1.34 0.48 -4.09
C LEU A 131 -2.38 0.11 -3.03
N VAL A 132 -2.06 0.42 -1.78
CA VAL A 132 -3.00 0.32 -0.66
C VAL A 132 -3.23 1.70 -0.08
N ARG A 133 -4.47 2.17 -0.21
CA ARG A 133 -4.97 3.37 0.47
C ARG A 133 -5.84 2.94 1.63
N ASP A 134 -5.67 3.56 2.79
CA ASP A 134 -6.44 3.24 3.99
C ASP A 134 -7.88 3.76 3.89
N HIS A 135 -8.73 3.01 3.17
CA HIS A 135 -10.15 3.32 3.03
C HIS A 135 -10.88 3.34 4.37
N ALA A 136 -10.42 2.56 5.35
CA ALA A 136 -11.04 2.57 6.68
C ALA A 136 -10.89 3.93 7.36
N ALA A 137 -9.74 4.59 7.21
CA ALA A 137 -9.56 5.97 7.69
C ALA A 137 -10.48 6.96 6.97
N ILE A 138 -10.59 6.85 5.64
CA ILE A 138 -11.51 7.71 4.86
C ILE A 138 -12.94 7.56 5.37
N LEU A 139 -13.42 6.32 5.51
CA LEU A 139 -14.78 6.02 5.97
C LEU A 139 -15.03 6.57 7.38
N SER A 140 -14.06 6.41 8.28
CA SER A 140 -14.11 6.98 9.62
C SER A 140 -14.27 8.51 9.59
N ASP A 141 -13.43 9.21 8.82
CA ASP A 141 -13.45 10.67 8.73
C ASP A 141 -14.74 11.23 8.10
N ILE A 142 -15.38 10.48 7.19
CA ILE A 142 -16.65 10.90 6.55
C ILE A 142 -17.91 10.35 7.23
N GLY A 143 -17.75 9.63 8.36
CA GLY A 143 -18.87 9.12 9.16
C GLY A 143 -19.61 7.92 8.55
N LEU A 144 -18.96 7.13 7.71
CA LEU A 144 -19.51 5.88 7.17
C LEU A 144 -19.03 4.66 7.98
N LEU A 145 -19.94 3.73 8.25
CA LEU A 145 -19.61 2.49 8.94
C LEU A 145 -18.87 1.54 7.99
N LEU A 146 -17.67 1.11 8.41
CA LEU A 146 -16.79 0.23 7.62
C LEU A 146 -17.50 -1.05 7.16
N GLN A 147 -18.25 -1.69 8.06
CA GLN A 147 -18.94 -2.95 7.76
C GLN A 147 -20.04 -2.77 6.72
N ASP A 148 -20.87 -1.73 6.88
CA ASP A 148 -21.95 -1.43 5.94
C ASP A 148 -21.38 -1.12 4.55
N PHE A 149 -20.32 -0.30 4.49
CA PHE A 149 -19.65 0.01 3.24
C PHE A 149 -19.07 -1.25 2.58
N ALA A 150 -18.40 -2.11 3.34
CA ALA A 150 -17.86 -3.37 2.83
C ALA A 150 -18.96 -4.29 2.26
N LEU A 151 -20.13 -4.35 2.91
CA LEU A 151 -21.28 -5.11 2.39
C LEU A 151 -21.79 -4.53 1.06
N THR A 152 -21.92 -3.20 0.95
CA THR A 152 -22.35 -2.58 -0.31
C THR A 152 -21.38 -2.86 -1.46
N LEU A 153 -20.07 -2.92 -1.20
CA LEU A 153 -19.08 -3.29 -2.20
C LEU A 153 -19.24 -4.74 -2.65
N VAL A 154 -19.47 -5.66 -1.71
CA VAL A 154 -19.69 -7.09 -2.04
C VAL A 154 -20.96 -7.27 -2.86
N GLU A 155 -22.05 -6.61 -2.49
CA GLU A 155 -23.33 -6.62 -3.21
C GLU A 155 -23.16 -6.11 -4.64
N ALA A 156 -22.56 -4.92 -4.81
CA ALA A 156 -22.33 -4.33 -6.13
C ALA A 156 -21.46 -5.24 -7.04
N ARG A 157 -20.42 -5.88 -6.49
CA ARG A 157 -19.60 -6.84 -7.25
C ARG A 157 -20.41 -8.07 -7.65
N SER A 158 -21.21 -8.61 -6.74
CA SER A 158 -22.08 -9.76 -7.01
C SER A 158 -23.09 -9.46 -8.11
N GLU A 159 -23.70 -8.27 -8.11
CA GLU A 159 -24.63 -7.82 -9.15
C GLU A 159 -23.95 -7.71 -10.53
N MET A 160 -22.68 -7.32 -10.56
CA MET A 160 -21.86 -7.30 -11.78
C MET A 160 -21.32 -8.68 -12.18
N GLY A 161 -21.67 -9.75 -11.46
CA GLY A 161 -21.17 -11.11 -11.69
C GLY A 161 -19.67 -11.28 -11.41
N GLN A 162 -19.06 -10.35 -10.66
CA GLN A 162 -17.65 -10.39 -10.32
C GLN A 162 -17.41 -11.27 -9.09
N LYS A 163 -16.40 -12.14 -9.17
CA LYS A 163 -15.96 -12.95 -8.02
C LYS A 163 -15.15 -12.10 -7.03
N PRO A 164 -15.04 -12.54 -5.76
CA PRO A 164 -14.07 -11.98 -4.83
C PRO A 164 -12.67 -11.97 -5.44
N ILE A 165 -11.91 -10.90 -5.18
CA ILE A 165 -10.53 -10.81 -5.66
C ILE A 165 -9.68 -11.73 -4.79
N HIS A 166 -9.18 -12.80 -5.39
CA HIS A 166 -8.18 -13.66 -4.75
C HIS A 166 -6.80 -13.20 -5.22
N PHE A 167 -6.09 -12.42 -4.40
CA PHE A 167 -4.74 -11.94 -4.72
C PHE A 167 -3.73 -13.09 -4.94
N HIS A 168 -4.02 -14.29 -4.42
CA HIS A 168 -3.22 -15.49 -4.68
C HIS A 168 -3.55 -16.23 -5.97
N SER A 169 -4.68 -15.97 -6.64
CA SER A 169 -5.05 -16.68 -7.88
C SER A 169 -4.42 -16.06 -9.13
N LEU A 170 -3.44 -15.17 -8.97
CA LEU A 170 -2.69 -14.64 -10.08
C LEU A 170 -1.61 -15.65 -10.48
N GLU A 171 -2.05 -16.69 -11.18
CA GLU A 171 -1.20 -17.61 -11.96
C GLU A 171 -0.38 -16.86 -13.05
N ASN A 172 -0.56 -15.54 -13.15
CA ASN A 172 0.27 -14.60 -13.88
C ASN A 172 0.68 -13.43 -12.96
N ARG A 173 1.36 -13.69 -11.85
CA ARG A 173 2.32 -12.67 -11.36
C ARG A 173 3.26 -12.46 -12.55
N PRO A 174 3.42 -11.23 -13.10
CA PRO A 174 4.47 -11.03 -14.08
C PRO A 174 5.75 -11.61 -13.48
N ASN A 175 6.55 -12.29 -14.30
CA ASN A 175 7.95 -12.47 -13.99
C ASN A 175 8.56 -11.07 -13.92
N ALA A 176 8.29 -10.32 -12.85
CA ALA A 176 9.22 -9.35 -12.37
C ALA A 176 10.41 -10.20 -11.90
N ASP A 177 11.29 -10.51 -12.83
CA ASP A 177 12.64 -10.95 -12.54
C ASP A 177 13.17 -10.01 -11.44
N GLY A 178 13.30 -10.49 -10.20
CA GLY A 178 13.86 -9.67 -9.11
C GLY A 178 12.89 -9.15 -8.05
N LEU A 179 11.85 -9.90 -7.65
CA LEU A 179 11.32 -9.72 -6.30
C LEU A 179 12.42 -10.04 -5.28
N HIS A 180 13.07 -9.00 -4.78
CA HIS A 180 14.27 -9.11 -3.98
C HIS A 180 13.90 -9.12 -2.49
N LEU A 181 14.41 -10.13 -1.77
CA LEU A 181 14.40 -10.13 -0.32
C LEU A 181 15.80 -9.79 0.16
N SER A 182 15.99 -8.60 0.73
CA SER A 182 17.28 -8.21 1.27
C SER A 182 17.78 -9.22 2.30
N ASP A 183 19.04 -9.62 2.16
CA ASP A 183 19.75 -10.57 3.02
C ASP A 183 20.42 -9.92 4.24
N ARG A 184 20.25 -8.61 4.44
CA ARG A 184 20.83 -7.86 5.56
C ARG A 184 20.23 -8.32 6.88
N ASP A 185 21.05 -8.37 7.92
CA ASP A 185 20.66 -8.90 9.24
C ASP A 185 19.41 -8.20 9.81
N SER A 186 19.33 -6.87 9.73
CA SER A 186 18.16 -6.12 10.20
C SER A 186 16.91 -6.47 9.38
N ALA A 187 17.02 -6.56 8.06
CA ALA A 187 15.92 -6.97 7.19
C ALA A 187 15.43 -8.39 7.50
N GLN A 188 16.35 -9.34 7.65
CA GLN A 188 16.05 -10.73 7.99
C GLN A 188 15.43 -10.88 9.38
N HIS A 189 15.86 -10.06 10.35
CA HIS A 189 15.28 -10.05 11.69
C HIS A 189 13.79 -9.71 11.66
N TYR A 190 13.38 -8.65 10.95
CA TYR A 190 11.97 -8.29 10.82
C TYR A 190 11.19 -9.32 10.00
N LEU A 191 11.74 -9.80 8.89
CA LEU A 191 11.11 -10.84 8.09
C LEU A 191 10.83 -12.12 8.89
N TRP A 192 11.80 -12.56 9.70
CA TRP A 192 11.65 -13.71 10.58
C TRP A 192 10.55 -13.48 11.63
N GLY A 193 10.49 -12.27 12.21
CA GLY A 193 9.44 -11.87 13.12
C GLY A 193 8.04 -11.99 12.55
N TYR A 194 7.81 -11.40 11.37
CA TYR A 194 6.53 -11.50 10.67
C TYR A 194 6.16 -12.94 10.32
N ARG A 195 7.13 -13.77 9.89
CA ARG A 195 6.89 -15.20 9.65
C ARG A 195 6.39 -15.90 10.92
N ASN A 196 7.08 -15.79 12.04
CA ASN A 196 6.67 -16.48 13.27
C ASN A 196 5.37 -15.95 13.87
N LEU A 197 5.08 -14.66 13.69
CA LEU A 197 3.80 -14.08 14.08
C LEU A 197 2.64 -14.82 13.41
N PHE A 198 2.78 -15.15 12.12
CA PHE A 198 1.74 -15.85 11.36
C PHE A 198 1.80 -17.37 11.49
N ASP A 199 2.99 -17.96 11.46
CA ASP A 199 3.19 -19.42 11.47
C ASP A 199 3.05 -20.01 12.89
N GLU A 200 3.65 -19.37 13.90
CA GLU A 200 3.76 -19.91 15.26
C GLU A 200 2.91 -19.15 16.30
N SER A 201 2.25 -18.05 15.91
CA SER A 201 1.56 -17.14 16.84
C SER A 201 2.48 -16.62 17.96
N ALA A 202 3.76 -16.43 17.63
CA ALA A 202 4.80 -16.03 18.56
C ALA A 202 4.84 -14.50 18.74
N PHE A 203 3.96 -13.95 19.57
CA PHE A 203 3.87 -12.49 19.78
C PHE A 203 4.98 -11.89 20.65
N GLY A 204 5.77 -12.71 21.36
CA GLY A 204 6.89 -12.25 22.19
C GLY A 204 7.93 -11.42 21.42
N TRP A 205 8.05 -11.70 20.11
CA TRP A 205 8.90 -10.96 19.19
C TRP A 205 8.65 -9.44 19.21
N VAL A 206 7.43 -8.98 19.51
CA VAL A 206 7.14 -7.54 19.63
C VAL A 206 8.03 -6.87 20.68
N THR A 207 8.19 -7.50 21.85
CA THR A 207 9.01 -6.96 22.95
C THR A 207 10.51 -7.14 22.72
N GLU A 208 10.90 -8.09 21.87
CA GLU A 208 12.30 -8.36 21.50
C GLU A 208 12.81 -7.39 20.43
N SER A 209 11.92 -6.91 19.56
CA SER A 209 12.29 -6.15 18.36
C SER A 209 11.95 -4.68 18.40
N TYR A 210 10.86 -4.30 19.08
CA TYR A 210 10.45 -2.90 19.15
C TYR A 210 10.93 -2.25 20.45
N ASP A 211 11.37 -0.99 20.34
CA ASP A 211 11.52 -0.13 21.51
C ASP A 211 10.19 -0.02 22.27
N ARG A 212 10.24 0.13 23.60
CA ARG A 212 9.03 0.25 24.44
C ARG A 212 8.16 1.44 24.04
N ALA A 213 8.74 2.49 23.46
CA ALA A 213 8.06 3.68 22.96
C ALA A 213 7.72 3.61 21.46
N ALA A 214 7.83 2.44 20.82
CA ALA A 214 7.53 2.28 19.41
C ALA A 214 6.10 2.74 19.06
N GLN A 215 5.98 3.32 17.86
CA GLN A 215 4.72 3.79 17.30
C GLN A 215 4.50 3.17 15.93
N ILE A 216 3.29 2.67 15.69
CA ILE A 216 2.89 2.11 14.39
C ILE A 216 1.63 2.84 13.92
N CYS A 217 1.67 3.30 12.67
CA CYS A 217 0.49 3.79 11.97
C CYS A 217 -0.23 2.61 11.31
N ALA A 218 -1.32 2.17 11.89
CA ALA A 218 -2.08 0.99 11.48
C ALA A 218 -3.34 1.37 10.66
N PRO A 219 -3.94 0.42 9.93
CA PRO A 219 -5.16 0.66 9.16
C PRO A 219 -6.32 1.20 10.00
N GLY A 220 -7.13 2.08 9.40
CA GLY A 220 -8.19 2.84 10.06
C GLY A 220 -7.71 4.16 10.66
N GLY A 221 -6.55 4.68 10.24
CA GLY A 221 -6.00 5.92 10.80
C GLY A 221 -5.56 5.80 12.27
N VAL A 222 -5.36 4.57 12.76
CA VAL A 222 -5.05 4.29 14.16
C VAL A 222 -3.55 4.39 14.40
N THR A 223 -3.15 5.06 15.48
CA THR A 223 -1.77 5.03 15.98
C THR A 223 -1.68 4.07 17.16
N LEU A 224 -0.87 3.02 17.02
CA LEU A 224 -0.56 2.07 18.08
C LEU A 224 0.70 2.54 18.81
N GLN A 225 0.69 2.55 20.14
CA GLN A 225 1.81 3.01 20.95
C GLN A 225 2.19 1.97 22.00
N GLY A 226 3.47 1.64 22.03
CA GLY A 226 4.04 0.66 22.96
C GLY A 226 3.63 -0.78 22.67
N TRP A 227 4.25 -1.70 23.42
CA TRP A 227 4.16 -3.14 23.16
C TRP A 227 2.75 -3.71 23.23
N ASP A 228 1.91 -3.25 24.17
CA ASP A 228 0.58 -3.81 24.38
C ASP A 228 -0.33 -3.55 23.17
N MET A 229 -0.42 -2.29 22.70
CA MET A 229 -1.26 -1.95 21.55
C MET A 229 -0.77 -2.61 20.25
N ILE A 230 0.55 -2.75 20.09
CA ILE A 230 1.15 -3.43 18.94
C ILE A 230 0.82 -4.93 18.98
N THR A 231 1.00 -5.56 20.15
CA THR A 231 0.67 -6.97 20.37
C THR A 231 -0.81 -7.25 20.14
N ASP A 232 -1.71 -6.45 20.71
CA ASP A 232 -3.15 -6.61 20.57
C ASP A 232 -3.61 -6.50 19.11
N PHE A 233 -3.02 -5.59 18.35
CA PHE A 233 -3.30 -5.47 16.92
C PHE A 233 -2.98 -6.74 16.16
N TRP A 234 -1.77 -7.29 16.35
CA TRP A 234 -1.32 -8.50 15.68
C TRP A 234 -2.09 -9.74 16.15
N LEU A 235 -2.37 -9.83 17.44
CA LEU A 235 -3.18 -10.91 18.02
C LEU A 235 -4.60 -10.88 17.47
N GLY A 236 -5.23 -9.71 17.37
CA GLY A 236 -6.55 -9.56 16.78
C GLY A 236 -6.59 -9.96 15.30
N LEU A 237 -5.55 -9.62 14.52
CA LEU A 237 -5.45 -10.05 13.12
C LEU A 237 -5.27 -11.58 13.02
N ARG A 238 -4.29 -12.14 13.74
CA ARG A 238 -3.98 -13.57 13.71
C ARG A 238 -5.11 -14.43 14.24
N ALA A 239 -5.84 -13.96 15.25
CA ALA A 239 -7.02 -14.63 15.81
C ALA A 239 -8.25 -14.57 14.88
N SER A 240 -8.21 -13.78 13.81
CA SER A 240 -9.27 -13.80 12.79
C SER A 240 -9.10 -14.94 11.79
N LEU A 241 -7.86 -15.42 11.60
CA LEU A 241 -7.51 -16.29 10.48
C LEU A 241 -7.08 -17.68 10.95
N GLY A 242 -7.69 -18.72 10.38
CA GLY A 242 -7.24 -20.11 10.41
C GLY A 242 -6.49 -20.48 9.14
N GLN A 243 -5.76 -21.61 9.15
CA GLN A 243 -4.98 -22.11 8.00
C GLN A 243 -4.10 -21.05 7.35
N VAL A 244 -3.41 -20.28 8.20
CA VAL A 244 -2.65 -19.10 7.78
C VAL A 244 -1.45 -19.50 6.93
N LYS A 245 -1.24 -18.79 5.83
CA LYS A 245 -0.05 -18.84 5.00
C LYS A 245 0.46 -17.43 4.77
N PHE A 246 1.67 -17.16 5.23
CA PHE A 246 2.39 -15.91 5.00
C PHE A 246 3.33 -16.06 3.80
N THR A 247 3.41 -15.01 2.98
CA THR A 247 4.43 -14.87 1.93
C THR A 247 5.01 -13.46 1.97
N ALA A 248 6.33 -13.34 2.02
CA ALA A 248 7.00 -12.09 1.75
C ALA A 248 7.19 -11.94 0.25
N ASP A 249 6.78 -10.80 -0.29
CA ASP A 249 6.78 -10.53 -1.72
C ASP A 249 7.95 -9.64 -2.13
N HIS A 250 8.35 -8.67 -1.31
CA HIS A 250 9.54 -7.83 -1.54
C HIS A 250 10.06 -7.28 -0.21
N LEU A 251 11.37 -7.18 -0.05
CA LEU A 251 11.99 -6.61 1.14
C LEU A 251 13.21 -5.75 0.75
N ILE A 252 13.05 -4.44 0.90
CA ILE A 252 14.11 -3.45 0.72
C ILE A 252 14.76 -3.19 2.07
N HIS A 253 16.09 -3.15 2.06
CA HIS A 253 16.89 -2.55 3.11
C HIS A 253 17.65 -1.37 2.53
N ARG A 254 17.51 -0.21 3.17
CA ARG A 254 18.11 1.04 2.69
C ARG A 254 18.86 1.76 3.81
N GLU A 255 20.08 2.14 3.50
CA GLU A 255 20.95 2.97 4.34
C GLU A 255 21.27 4.25 3.57
N ASP A 256 20.93 5.40 4.13
CA ASP A 256 21.30 6.71 3.57
C ASP A 256 22.13 7.52 4.56
N PRO A 257 23.06 8.37 4.07
CA PRO A 257 23.86 9.20 4.94
C PRO A 257 22.99 10.10 5.82
N ARG A 258 23.17 9.99 7.15
CA ARG A 258 22.45 10.76 8.18
C ARG A 258 20.99 10.37 8.37
N GLU A 259 20.59 9.20 7.90
CA GLU A 259 19.30 8.58 8.17
C GLU A 259 19.48 7.27 8.93
N PRO A 260 18.48 6.84 9.74
CA PRO A 260 18.49 5.48 10.28
C PRO A 260 18.39 4.45 9.16
N GLU A 261 18.68 3.18 9.46
CA GLU A 261 18.30 2.07 8.59
C GLU A 261 16.79 2.07 8.37
N ARG A 262 16.37 1.90 7.11
CA ARG A 262 14.97 1.86 6.72
C ARG A 262 14.66 0.59 5.97
N LEU A 263 13.51 0.01 6.27
CA LEU A 263 13.04 -1.23 5.67
C LEU A 263 11.67 -1.03 5.05
N ALA A 264 11.44 -1.61 3.87
CA ALA A 264 10.12 -1.74 3.28
C ALA A 264 9.84 -3.21 3.00
N LEU A 265 8.80 -3.77 3.62
CA LEU A 265 8.38 -5.15 3.45
C LEU A 265 6.97 -5.16 2.85
N ARG A 266 6.84 -5.69 1.63
CA ARG A 266 5.55 -6.11 1.07
C ARG A 266 5.35 -7.58 1.32
N TRP A 267 4.17 -7.91 1.82
CA TRP A 267 3.82 -9.27 2.19
C TRP A 267 2.33 -9.53 1.97
N THR A 268 2.00 -10.80 1.86
CA THR A 268 0.63 -11.30 1.73
C THR A 268 0.38 -12.37 2.79
N VAL A 269 -0.82 -12.34 3.37
CA VAL A 269 -1.32 -13.41 4.22
C VAL A 269 -2.64 -13.91 3.69
N THR A 270 -2.75 -15.23 3.55
CA THR A 270 -4.01 -15.94 3.37
C THR A 270 -4.40 -16.71 4.61
N GLY A 271 -5.71 -16.84 4.82
CA GLY A 271 -6.29 -17.75 5.79
C GLY A 271 -7.80 -17.79 5.61
N GLN A 272 -8.44 -18.75 6.26
CA GLN A 272 -9.89 -18.85 6.38
C GLN A 272 -10.37 -18.00 7.55
N HIS A 273 -11.49 -17.29 7.41
CA HIS A 273 -12.06 -16.48 8.49
C HIS A 273 -12.80 -17.38 9.48
N GLU A 274 -12.04 -18.05 10.35
CA GLU A 274 -12.53 -19.04 11.32
C GLU A 274 -12.62 -18.48 12.75
N GLY A 275 -12.00 -17.33 13.04
CA GLY A 275 -11.94 -16.78 14.40
C GLY A 275 -12.54 -15.37 14.55
N ARG A 276 -12.85 -15.02 15.81
CA ARG A 276 -13.58 -13.80 16.21
C ARG A 276 -12.69 -12.56 16.45
N GLY A 277 -11.52 -12.51 15.83
CA GLY A 277 -10.56 -11.41 16.02
C GLY A 277 -11.06 -10.07 15.46
N ARG A 278 -10.16 -9.32 14.82
CA ARG A 278 -10.43 -7.98 14.26
C ARG A 278 -11.66 -7.92 13.33
N TYR A 279 -11.99 -9.02 12.64
CA TYR A 279 -13.08 -9.05 11.65
C TYR A 279 -14.43 -9.57 12.20
N GLY A 280 -14.55 -9.83 13.50
CA GLY A 280 -15.80 -10.27 14.11
C GLY A 280 -16.16 -11.72 13.80
N GLU A 281 -17.46 -12.04 13.81
CA GLU A 281 -17.96 -13.42 13.66
C GLU A 281 -17.43 -14.11 12.38
N PRO A 282 -16.90 -15.35 12.48
CA PRO A 282 -16.29 -16.05 11.36
C PRO A 282 -17.28 -16.30 10.23
N ARG A 283 -16.79 -16.18 8.99
CA ARG A 283 -17.59 -16.31 7.76
C ARG A 283 -17.06 -17.35 6.76
N GLY A 284 -15.97 -18.04 7.09
CA GLY A 284 -15.34 -19.08 6.24
C GLY A 284 -14.19 -18.52 5.42
#